data_AF-A0A3E2TRP2-F1
#
_entry.id   AF-A0A3E2TRP2-F1
#
_cell.length_a   1.000
_cell.length_b   1.000
_cell.length_c   1.000
_cell.angle_alpha   90.00
_cell.angle_beta   90.00
_cell.angle_gamma   90.00
#
_symmetry.space_group_name_H-M   'P 1'
#
loop_
_entity.id
_entity.type
_entity.pdbx_description
1 polymer ?
#
loop_
_entity_poly.entity_id
_entity_poly.type
_entity_poly.pdbx_seq_one_letter_code
_entity_poly.pdbx_strand_id
1 'polypeptide(L)'
;MKKKTSEKHRRSIGETSEVAWRTDLNDTQQKIIKLLSEDHQLSAVKLAEKIGVASRNIENNIKKLKEYGILIRHGSPKNGYWEIVDKDLQE
;
A
#
# COMPACT_ATOMS: atom_id res chain seq x y z
N MET A 1 30.13 -6.61 -9.44
CA MET A 1 30.31 -6.59 -7.97
C MET A 1 29.82 -5.26 -7.40
N LYS A 2 28.76 -5.26 -6.58
CA LYS A 2 28.65 -4.61 -5.25
C LYS A 2 27.20 -4.67 -4.73
N LYS A 3 27.03 -5.55 -3.72
CA LYS A 3 26.16 -5.46 -2.51
C LYS A 3 24.64 -5.42 -2.76
N LYS A 4 23.87 -6.51 -2.57
CA LYS A 4 23.59 -7.33 -1.36
C LYS A 4 23.02 -6.47 -0.22
N THR A 5 21.73 -6.65 0.08
CA THR A 5 21.10 -6.81 1.42
C THR A 5 19.58 -6.79 1.25
N SER A 6 18.87 -7.87 1.58
CA SER A 6 18.25 -8.11 2.90
C SER A 6 17.03 -7.21 3.10
N GLU A 7 15.85 -7.68 3.50
CA GLU A 7 15.60 -8.77 4.42
C GLU A 7 14.15 -9.22 4.29
N LYS A 8 14.02 -10.53 4.44
CA LYS A 8 12.79 -11.31 4.43
C LYS A 8 12.06 -11.04 5.74
N HIS A 9 11.00 -10.25 5.73
CA HIS A 9 10.10 -10.11 6.90
C HIS A 9 8.70 -10.60 6.56
N ARG A 10 8.60 -11.91 6.29
CA ARG A 10 7.33 -12.64 6.33
C ARG A 10 6.97 -12.83 7.80
N ARG A 11 6.45 -11.77 8.45
CA ARG A 11 5.71 -11.95 9.71
C ARG A 11 4.38 -12.57 9.34
N SER A 12 4.13 -13.77 9.86
CA SER A 12 2.84 -14.43 9.82
C SER A 12 1.80 -13.55 10.52
N ILE A 13 0.96 -12.90 9.74
CA ILE A 13 -0.37 -12.47 10.16
C ILE A 13 -1.27 -13.49 9.45
N GLY A 14 -1.55 -14.66 10.02
CA GLY A 14 -2.23 -14.78 11.31
C GLY A 14 -3.74 -14.59 11.14
N GLU A 15 -4.32 -15.11 10.06
CA GLU A 15 -5.63 -15.79 9.91
C GLU A 15 -6.90 -15.23 10.60
N THR A 16 -6.88 -14.05 11.24
CA THR A 16 -8.03 -13.51 11.97
C THR A 16 -8.35 -12.04 11.67
N SER A 17 -7.56 -11.38 10.83
CA SER A 17 -7.59 -9.92 10.66
C SER A 17 -8.17 -9.44 9.32
N GLU A 18 -8.64 -10.33 8.44
CA GLU A 18 -9.13 -9.97 7.10
C GLU A 18 -10.41 -9.12 7.10
N VAL A 19 -11.23 -9.17 8.16
CA VAL A 19 -12.57 -8.56 8.14
C VAL A 19 -12.65 -7.21 8.89
N ALA A 20 -11.76 -6.97 9.86
CA ALA A 20 -11.90 -5.84 10.79
C ALA A 20 -11.49 -4.47 10.20
N TRP A 21 -10.56 -4.42 9.26
CA TRP A 21 -10.03 -3.14 8.74
C TRP A 21 -10.93 -2.48 7.70
N ARG A 22 -11.90 -3.20 7.11
CA ARG A 22 -12.77 -2.67 6.04
C ARG A 22 -13.63 -1.48 6.50
N THR A 23 -14.02 -1.45 7.77
CA THR A 23 -14.82 -0.37 8.37
C THR A 23 -14.01 0.77 8.99
N ASP A 24 -12.69 0.65 9.09
CA ASP A 24 -11.84 1.55 9.88
C ASP A 24 -10.78 2.30 9.05
N LEU A 25 -10.85 2.22 7.71
CA LEU A 25 -9.95 3.01 6.85
C LEU A 25 -10.33 4.49 6.88
N ASN A 26 -9.35 5.34 7.16
CA ASN A 26 -9.55 6.79 7.13
C ASN A 26 -9.62 7.31 5.68
N ASP A 27 -10.21 8.50 5.48
CA ASP A 27 -10.41 9.12 4.16
C ASP A 27 -9.14 9.15 3.30
N THR A 28 -7.98 9.44 3.90
CA THR A 28 -6.69 9.42 3.18
C THR A 28 -6.33 8.01 2.68
N GLN A 29 -6.58 6.97 3.47
CA GLN A 29 -6.30 5.59 3.07
C GLN A 29 -7.22 5.15 1.94
N GLN A 30 -8.51 5.49 2.02
CA GLN A 30 -9.48 5.23 0.95
C GLN A 30 -9.07 5.93 -0.35
N LYS A 31 -8.65 7.20 -0.28
CA LYS A 31 -8.12 7.94 -1.43
C LYS A 31 -6.88 7.31 -2.03
N ILE A 32 -5.95 6.81 -1.20
CA ILE A 32 -4.76 6.09 -1.68
C ILE A 32 -5.17 4.84 -2.46
N ILE A 33 -6.07 4.03 -1.90
CA ILE A 33 -6.55 2.80 -2.54
C ILE A 33 -7.22 3.15 -3.88
N LYS A 34 -8.11 4.13 -3.90
CA LYS A 34 -8.79 4.58 -5.12
C LYS A 34 -7.80 4.99 -6.21
N LEU A 35 -6.83 5.85 -5.87
CA LEU A 35 -5.82 6.31 -6.83
C LEU A 35 -4.93 5.17 -7.31
N LEU A 36 -4.58 4.22 -6.44
CA LEU A 36 -3.82 3.05 -6.84
C LEU A 36 -4.63 2.11 -7.72
N SER A 37 -5.94 1.98 -7.50
CA SER A 37 -6.83 1.22 -8.38
C SER A 37 -6.88 1.79 -9.79
N GLU A 38 -6.76 3.12 -9.93
CA GLU A 38 -6.68 3.80 -11.23
C GLU A 38 -5.27 3.69 -11.85
N ASP A 39 -4.22 3.92 -11.05
CA ASP A 39 -2.83 3.80 -11.47
C ASP A 39 -1.96 3.15 -10.38
N HIS A 40 -1.78 1.84 -10.52
CA HIS A 40 -1.01 1.00 -9.61
C HIS A 40 0.49 1.38 -9.53
N GLN A 41 1.01 2.21 -10.45
CA GLN A 41 2.42 2.60 -10.48
C GLN A 41 2.70 3.92 -9.75
N LEU A 42 1.69 4.55 -9.15
CA LEU A 42 1.89 5.82 -8.44
C LEU A 42 2.86 5.67 -7.26
N SER A 43 3.79 6.63 -7.19
CA SER A 43 4.68 6.78 -6.05
C SER A 43 3.98 7.52 -4.90
N ALA A 44 4.52 7.39 -3.69
CA ALA A 44 4.01 8.12 -2.52
C ALA A 44 4.01 9.64 -2.74
N VAL A 45 4.96 10.17 -3.51
CA VAL A 45 5.03 11.59 -3.87
C VAL A 45 3.86 11.99 -4.77
N LYS A 46 3.60 11.23 -5.84
CA LYS A 46 2.48 11.53 -6.75
C LYS A 46 1.12 11.40 -6.06
N LEU A 47 0.96 10.41 -5.17
CA LEU A 47 -0.23 10.25 -4.35
C LEU A 47 -0.43 11.46 -3.42
N ALA A 48 0.65 11.95 -2.81
CA ALA A 48 0.64 13.12 -1.94
C ALA A 48 0.21 14.39 -2.70
N GLU A 49 0.74 14.58 -3.91
CA GLU A 49 0.36 15.70 -4.79
C GLU A 49 -1.12 15.64 -5.19
N LYS A 50 -1.64 14.46 -5.53
CA LYS A 50 -3.05 14.27 -5.92
C LYS A 50 -4.01 14.45 -4.75
N ILE A 51 -3.64 13.98 -3.55
CA ILE A 51 -4.50 14.04 -2.35
C ILE A 51 -4.37 15.40 -1.65
N GLY A 52 -3.25 16.11 -1.83
CA GLY A 52 -2.98 17.38 -1.17
C GLY A 52 -2.50 17.23 0.28
N VAL A 53 -1.76 16.15 0.58
CA VAL A 53 -1.21 15.89 1.93
C VAL A 53 0.31 15.72 1.86
N ALA A 54 0.98 15.73 3.01
CA ALA A 54 2.43 15.50 3.05
C ALA A 54 2.80 14.08 2.58
N SER A 55 3.89 13.96 1.80
CA SER A 55 4.43 12.67 1.34
C SER A 55 4.68 11.69 2.49
N ARG A 56 5.22 12.18 3.61
CA ARG A 56 5.43 11.39 4.82
C ARG A 56 4.13 10.82 5.38
N ASN A 57 3.01 11.53 5.25
CA ASN A 57 1.69 11.02 5.65
C ASN A 57 1.27 9.86 4.73
N ILE A 58 1.46 9.99 3.41
CA ILE A 58 1.19 8.91 2.46
C ILE A 58 2.05 7.68 2.75
N GLU A 59 3.35 7.85 2.98
CA GLU A 59 4.27 6.74 3.30
C GLU A 59 3.81 5.97 4.54
N ASN A 60 3.42 6.68 5.60
CA ASN A 60 2.88 6.08 6.82
C ASN A 60 1.58 5.31 6.56
N ASN A 61 0.68 5.87 5.75
CA ASN A 61 -0.59 5.20 5.41
C ASN A 61 -0.36 3.96 4.54
N ILE A 62 0.51 4.03 3.53
CA ILE A 62 0.89 2.87 2.71
C ILE A 62 1.49 1.78 3.59
N LYS A 63 2.36 2.13 4.56
CA LYS A 63 2.92 1.15 5.49
C LYS A 63 1.82 0.41 6.27
N LYS A 64 0.85 1.15 6.83
CA LYS A 64 -0.30 0.54 7.52
C LYS A 64 -1.13 -0.35 6.60
N LEU A 65 -1.43 0.10 5.38
CA LEU A 65 -2.18 -0.68 4.40
C LEU A 65 -1.45 -1.99 4.02
N LYS A 66 -0.11 -1.99 3.99
CA LYS A 66 0.67 -3.22 3.83
C LYS A 66 0.61 -4.12 5.07
N GLU A 67 0.66 -3.54 6.27
CA GLU A 67 0.55 -4.29 7.53
C GLU A 67 -0.84 -4.93 7.68
N TYR A 68 -1.87 -4.28 7.15
CA TYR A 68 -3.24 -4.82 7.07
C TYR A 68 -3.41 -5.88 5.97
N GLY A 69 -2.41 -6.10 5.13
CA GLY A 69 -2.50 -7.05 4.01
C GLY A 69 -3.32 -6.55 2.83
N ILE A 70 -3.67 -5.26 2.78
CA ILE A 70 -4.51 -4.65 1.73
C ILE A 70 -3.67 -4.29 0.51
N LEU A 71 -2.44 -3.82 0.73
CA LEU A 71 -1.51 -3.43 -0.32
C LEU A 71 -0.29 -4.34 -0.35
N ILE A 72 0.07 -4.82 -1.53
CA ILE A 72 1.32 -5.53 -1.80
C ILE A 72 2.12 -4.76 -2.84
N ARG A 73 3.44 -4.65 -2.64
CA ARG A 73 4.35 -4.11 -3.66
C ARG A 73 4.94 -5.26 -4.46
N HIS A 74 4.71 -5.26 -5.77
CA HIS A 74 5.35 -6.19 -6.71
C HIS A 74 6.47 -5.51 -7.47
N GLY A 75 7.50 -6.26 -7.82
CA GLY A 75 8.61 -5.80 -8.68
C GLY A 75 9.70 -4.98 -7.96
N SER A 76 10.64 -4.48 -8.76
CA SER A 76 11.81 -3.74 -8.29
C SER A 76 11.44 -2.36 -7.74
N PRO A 77 12.20 -1.77 -6.81
CA PRO A 77 11.89 -0.47 -6.20
C PRO A 77 11.56 0.64 -7.21
N LYS A 78 12.23 0.61 -8.37
CA LYS A 78 12.10 1.59 -9.46
C LYS A 78 10.97 1.30 -10.45
N ASN A 79 10.56 0.04 -10.60
CA ASN A 79 9.66 -0.39 -11.68
C ASN A 79 8.51 -1.28 -11.19
N GLY A 80 8.31 -1.30 -9.87
CA GLY A 80 7.30 -2.10 -9.22
C GLY A 80 5.98 -1.37 -9.12
N TYR A 81 4.88 -2.12 -9.09
CA TYR A 81 3.51 -1.61 -8.94
C TYR A 81 2.91 -2.06 -7.61
N TRP A 82 1.85 -1.39 -7.19
CA TRP A 82 1.04 -1.74 -6.03
C TRP A 82 -0.13 -2.61 -6.46
N GLU A 83 -0.35 -3.72 -5.77
CA GLU A 83 -1.51 -4.57 -5.92
C GLU A 83 -2.41 -4.41 -4.71
N ILE A 84 -3.70 -4.20 -4.98
CA ILE A 84 -4.76 -4.20 -3.97
C ILE A 84 -5.24 -5.64 -3.85
N VAL A 85 -5.03 -6.25 -2.68
CA VAL A 85 -5.31 -7.69 -2.44
C VAL A 85 -6.79 -7.96 -2.29
N ASP A 86 -7.55 -6.95 -1.88
CA ASP A 86 -8.99 -7.05 -1.70
C ASP A 86 -9.70 -6.96 -3.06
N LYS A 87 -10.25 -8.08 -3.51
CA LYS A 87 -10.98 -8.18 -4.79
C LYS A 87 -12.33 -7.47 -4.78
N ASP A 88 -12.86 -7.12 -3.60
CA ASP A 88 -14.14 -6.44 -3.44
C ASP A 88 -14.01 -4.91 -3.57
N LEU A 89 -12.78 -4.37 -3.51
CA LEU A 89 -12.49 -2.94 -3.71
C LEU A 89 -12.33 -2.54 -5.19
N GLN A 90 -12.56 -3.46 -6.12
CA GLN A 90 -12.47 -3.22 -7.57
C GLN A 90 -13.84 -3.09 -8.26
N GLU A 91 -14.93 -2.97 -7.50
CA GLU A 91 -16.29 -2.77 -8.03
C GLU A 91 -16.72 -1.29 -8.03
#